data_AF-A0A9P5LIR1-F1
#
_entry.id   AF-A0A9P5LIR1-F1
#
_cell.length_a   1.000
_cell.length_b   1.000
_cell.length_c   1.000
_cell.angle_alpha   90.00
_cell.angle_beta   90.00
_cell.angle_gamma   90.00
#
_symmetry.space_group_name_H-M   'P 1'
#
loop_
_entity.id
_entity.type
_entity.pdbx_description
1 polymer ?
#
loop_
_entity_poly.entity_id
_entity_poly.type
_entity_poly.pdbx_seq_one_letter_code
_entity_poly.pdbx_strand_id
1 'polypeptide(L)'
;MVAAPITSRLLSVDAQPYAFAFDPAHTALLVIDMQRDFLLAGGFGDIQGGNLDAVQASIAPTKKLLEACRDAGLKIFHTREGHKPDLSDCPSSKLVRQSAAPQNAHHTLVIGDKGEMGRLLIRGEYGHDIIDELQPLPGEVVIDKPGKGAFWNTTLMHQLKSYDVTHLIVSGVTTECCFASTIREANDRGFECWGSPNSPPQTPPDWDGDLRIESLQRSYKAGVSPMTVVEALYRKIEAYKEVDPAVWIELITKDTALQAAEALVQQYPDRTKLPPLFGVPFSIKDSLDVAGLPTTTACPPLTHIPSKSAVVHDKALANGAIFVGKTNLDQLATGGILTPIDWSPFDKAGRLLYEGTFVSERLASLPDDWLLGNRAHLHPVIVELFDRVVQKNSSAVQAYRDLQAKARHTREAEKVFTTVDFVLVPTTTTHWTVEEMLADPIRKNSMLGEFTHAGNVLDLCAVAVPITTYPASELSGKTDDARKLPFGVTLLGGSRLDAEILRLARIVEEGAASANGSVSYSFP
;
A
#
# COMPACT_ATOMS: atom_id res chain seq x y z
N MET A 1 30.94 -25.51 64.74
CA MET A 1 29.71 -25.33 63.94
C MET A 1 30.11 -25.42 62.48
N VAL A 2 29.77 -26.53 61.82
CA VAL A 2 30.05 -26.72 60.40
C VAL A 2 28.97 -25.96 59.64
N ALA A 3 29.37 -24.97 58.84
CA ALA A 3 28.45 -24.22 57.99
C ALA A 3 27.75 -25.20 57.02
N ALA A 4 26.43 -25.09 56.93
CA ALA A 4 25.64 -25.88 55.99
C ALA A 4 26.15 -25.62 54.55
N PRO A 5 26.11 -26.63 53.66
CA PRO A 5 26.51 -26.43 52.28
C PRO A 5 25.51 -25.46 51.62
N ILE A 6 25.98 -24.30 51.17
CA ILE A 6 25.21 -23.44 50.27
C ILE A 6 25.18 -24.17 48.93
N THR A 7 24.14 -24.98 48.70
CA THR A 7 23.82 -25.46 47.36
C THR A 7 23.39 -24.24 46.55
N SER A 8 24.31 -23.61 45.80
CA SER A 8 23.93 -22.55 44.88
C SER A 8 23.10 -23.19 43.76
N ARG A 9 21.80 -22.90 43.79
CA ARG A 9 20.88 -23.38 42.76
C ARG A 9 20.97 -22.38 41.62
N LEU A 10 21.71 -22.73 40.57
CA LEU A 10 21.69 -22.00 39.31
C LEU A 10 20.24 -21.86 38.86
N LEU A 11 19.82 -20.61 38.63
CA LEU A 11 18.57 -20.27 37.97
C LEU A 11 18.82 -20.17 36.47
N SER A 12 17.76 -20.32 35.68
CA SER A 12 17.85 -20.15 34.24
C SER A 12 16.59 -19.49 33.70
N VAL A 13 16.77 -18.61 32.73
CA VAL A 13 15.71 -17.99 31.94
C VAL A 13 15.85 -18.43 30.50
N ASP A 14 14.75 -18.82 29.88
CA ASP A 14 14.72 -19.12 28.45
C ASP A 14 14.98 -17.83 27.66
N ALA A 15 16.08 -17.82 26.91
CA ALA A 15 16.60 -16.65 26.21
C ALA A 15 17.19 -17.07 24.86
N GLN A 16 17.38 -16.10 23.99
CA GLN A 16 17.97 -16.32 22.66
C GLN A 16 19.35 -15.66 22.59
N PRO A 17 20.34 -16.28 21.95
CA PRO A 17 20.26 -17.57 21.22
C PRO A 17 20.39 -18.82 22.10
N TYR A 18 20.56 -18.66 23.42
CA TYR A 18 20.65 -19.74 24.39
C TYR A 18 20.06 -19.32 25.74
N ALA A 19 19.68 -20.30 26.56
CA ALA A 19 19.17 -20.06 27.91
C ALA A 19 20.22 -19.35 28.77
N PHE A 20 19.80 -18.30 29.47
CA PHE A 20 20.66 -17.53 30.36
C PHE A 20 20.64 -18.17 31.75
N ALA A 21 21.72 -18.85 32.13
CA ALA A 21 21.87 -19.48 33.43
C ALA A 21 22.74 -18.62 34.35
N PHE A 22 22.34 -18.42 35.60
CA PHE A 22 23.03 -17.53 36.54
C PHE A 22 22.88 -17.97 38.01
N ASP A 23 23.83 -17.59 38.84
CA ASP A 23 23.78 -17.76 40.29
C ASP A 23 23.24 -16.46 40.93
N PRO A 24 22.09 -16.49 41.62
CA PRO A 24 21.54 -15.30 42.30
C PRO A 24 22.52 -14.57 43.21
N ALA A 25 23.48 -15.28 43.83
CA ALA A 25 24.47 -14.67 44.72
C ALA A 25 25.47 -13.76 43.99
N HIS A 26 25.70 -14.02 42.70
CA HIS A 26 26.64 -13.28 41.83
C HIS A 26 25.93 -12.53 40.70
N THR A 27 24.61 -12.29 40.84
CA THR A 27 23.79 -11.63 39.84
C THR A 27 23.17 -10.36 40.40
N ALA A 28 23.15 -9.30 39.60
CA ALA A 28 22.45 -8.06 39.93
C ALA A 28 21.40 -7.70 38.88
N LEU A 29 20.30 -7.09 39.33
CA LEU A 29 19.38 -6.36 38.47
C LEU A 29 19.87 -4.92 38.32
N LEU A 30 20.00 -4.46 37.08
CA LEU A 30 20.28 -3.07 36.74
C LEU A 30 19.07 -2.45 36.05
N VAL A 31 18.38 -1.55 36.75
CA VAL A 31 17.21 -0.80 36.27
C VAL A 31 17.65 0.54 35.72
N ILE A 32 17.52 0.72 34.41
CA ILE A 32 18.02 1.88 33.67
C ILE A 32 16.98 2.99 33.63
N ASP A 33 17.32 4.12 34.26
CA ASP A 33 16.78 5.46 34.01
C ASP A 33 15.25 5.59 34.09
N MET A 34 14.61 4.90 35.02
CA MET A 34 13.16 4.97 35.24
C MET A 34 12.73 6.28 35.95
N GLN A 35 13.20 7.42 35.43
CA GLN A 35 13.03 8.76 35.97
C GLN A 35 11.78 9.44 35.45
N ARG A 36 11.21 10.36 36.25
CA ARG A 36 10.06 11.18 35.85
C ARG A 36 10.35 11.98 34.56
N ASP A 37 11.57 12.48 34.40
CA ASP A 37 12.03 13.18 33.21
C ASP A 37 11.90 12.33 31.93
N PHE A 38 11.92 11.01 32.01
CA PHE A 38 11.76 10.14 30.85
C PHE A 38 10.37 9.51 30.72
N LEU A 39 9.59 9.48 31.80
CA LEU A 39 8.36 8.67 31.87
C LEU A 39 7.09 9.49 32.08
N LEU A 40 7.17 10.78 32.43
CA LEU A 40 6.01 11.63 32.65
C LEU A 40 5.92 12.76 31.61
N ALA A 41 4.68 13.20 31.36
CA ALA A 41 4.40 14.36 30.53
C ALA A 41 5.11 15.61 31.06
N GLY A 42 5.59 16.47 30.17
CA GLY A 42 6.38 17.65 30.53
C GLY A 42 7.81 17.33 31.01
N GLY A 43 8.21 16.05 31.00
CA GLY A 43 9.58 15.61 31.25
C GLY A 43 10.48 15.76 30.02
N PHE A 44 11.79 15.62 30.23
CA PHE A 44 12.78 15.69 29.16
C PHE A 44 12.48 14.78 27.96
N GLY A 45 12.03 13.54 28.16
CA GLY A 45 11.71 12.59 27.07
C GLY A 45 10.56 13.06 26.18
N ASP A 46 9.49 13.57 26.80
CA ASP A 46 8.32 14.14 26.12
C ASP A 46 8.68 15.43 25.38
N ILE A 47 9.42 16.33 26.05
CA ILE A 47 9.92 17.59 25.47
C ILE A 47 10.78 17.34 24.23
N GLN A 48 11.50 16.22 24.14
CA GLN A 48 12.34 15.88 22.99
C GLN A 48 11.57 15.14 21.88
N GLY A 49 10.25 15.06 21.96
CA GLY A 49 9.39 14.40 20.97
C GLY A 49 9.37 12.88 21.08
N GLY A 50 9.71 12.32 22.25
CA GLY A 50 9.59 10.89 22.53
C GLY A 50 8.14 10.42 22.60
N ASN A 51 7.91 9.13 22.32
CA ASN A 51 6.59 8.52 22.49
C ASN A 51 6.36 8.18 23.97
N LEU A 52 5.58 9.01 24.66
CA LEU A 52 5.30 8.89 26.09
C LEU A 52 4.61 7.56 26.45
N ASP A 53 3.61 7.14 25.68
CA ASP A 53 2.88 5.89 25.92
C ASP A 53 3.82 4.67 25.83
N ALA A 54 4.73 4.69 24.84
CA ALA A 54 5.70 3.61 24.66
C ALA A 54 6.65 3.50 25.85
N VAL A 55 7.17 4.62 26.37
CA VAL A 55 8.07 4.57 27.53
C VAL A 55 7.32 4.22 28.82
N GLN A 56 6.09 4.69 29.01
CA GLN A 56 5.25 4.33 30.16
C GLN A 56 4.85 2.84 30.18
N ALA A 57 4.70 2.21 29.01
CA ALA A 57 4.44 0.78 28.92
C ALA A 57 5.54 -0.09 29.55
N SER A 58 6.76 0.45 29.73
CA SER A 58 7.87 -0.24 30.40
C SER A 58 7.74 -0.30 31.93
N ILE A 59 6.84 0.48 32.54
CA ILE A 59 6.73 0.59 34.01
C ILE A 59 6.28 -0.73 34.62
N ALA A 60 5.15 -1.28 34.17
CA ALA A 60 4.58 -2.49 34.76
C ALA A 60 5.48 -3.74 34.60
N PRO A 61 6.07 -4.03 33.42
CA PRO A 61 7.02 -5.14 33.29
C PRO A 61 8.28 -4.95 34.13
N THR A 62 8.83 -3.73 34.18
CA THR A 62 10.00 -3.42 35.03
C THR A 62 9.68 -3.61 36.50
N LYS A 63 8.49 -3.18 36.96
CA LYS A 63 8.05 -3.39 38.34
C LYS A 63 7.98 -4.87 38.69
N LYS A 64 7.36 -5.68 37.83
CA LYS A 64 7.23 -7.12 38.04
C LYS A 64 8.59 -7.82 38.11
N LEU A 65 9.53 -7.43 37.24
CA LEU A 65 10.90 -7.98 37.27
C LEU A 65 11.66 -7.53 38.52
N LEU A 66 11.54 -6.25 38.89
CA LEU A 66 12.14 -5.69 40.10
C LEU A 66 11.66 -6.43 41.35
N GLU A 67 10.35 -6.67 41.48
CA GLU A 67 9.76 -7.45 42.58
C GLU A 67 10.28 -8.89 42.60
N ALA A 68 10.32 -9.57 41.44
CA ALA A 68 10.85 -10.92 41.35
C ALA A 68 12.33 -11.03 41.72
N CYS A 69 13.16 -10.04 41.32
CA CYS A 69 14.57 -10.00 41.68
C CYS A 69 14.78 -9.71 43.17
N ARG A 70 13.93 -8.87 43.78
CA ARG A 70 13.91 -8.64 45.24
C ARG A 70 13.59 -9.93 45.99
N ASP A 71 12.55 -10.64 45.58
CA ASP A 71 12.14 -11.92 46.19
C ASP A 71 13.21 -13.01 46.05
N ALA A 72 13.96 -12.99 44.94
CA ALA A 72 15.09 -13.88 44.70
C ALA A 72 16.40 -13.44 45.40
N GLY A 73 16.40 -12.30 46.10
CA GLY A 73 17.55 -11.81 46.88
C GLY A 73 18.69 -11.23 46.04
N LEU A 74 18.44 -10.86 44.78
CA LEU A 74 19.46 -10.26 43.92
C LEU A 74 19.82 -8.85 44.41
N LYS A 75 21.05 -8.42 44.09
CA LYS A 75 21.43 -7.01 44.29
C LYS A 75 20.73 -6.13 43.26
N ILE A 76 20.16 -5.03 43.72
CA ILE A 76 19.40 -4.11 42.87
C ILE A 76 20.18 -2.80 42.73
N PHE A 77 20.40 -2.41 41.48
CA PHE A 77 21.00 -1.16 41.07
C PHE A 77 20.01 -0.40 40.20
N HIS A 78 19.83 0.87 40.50
CA HIS A 78 19.07 1.82 39.68
C HIS A 78 20.04 2.83 39.09
N THR A 79 19.82 3.24 37.86
CA THR A 79 20.53 4.39 37.27
C THR A 79 19.59 5.55 37.06
N ARG A 80 20.15 6.75 37.13
CA ARG A 80 19.49 7.99 36.75
C ARG A 80 20.44 8.79 35.88
N GLU A 81 20.03 9.14 34.67
CA GLU A 81 20.76 10.08 33.86
C GLU A 81 20.54 11.50 34.38
N GLY A 82 21.64 12.17 34.72
CA GLY A 82 21.59 13.55 35.12
C GLY A 82 22.94 14.16 35.46
N HIS A 83 22.95 15.49 35.44
CA HIS A 83 24.11 16.33 35.56
C HIS A 83 24.12 17.07 36.88
N LYS A 84 25.31 17.48 37.33
CA LYS A 84 25.44 18.35 38.50
C LYS A 84 24.69 19.68 38.28
N PRO A 85 24.24 20.36 39.35
CA PRO A 85 23.54 21.64 39.22
C PRO A 85 24.30 22.72 38.44
N ASP A 86 25.63 22.67 38.45
CA ASP A 86 26.53 23.57 37.74
C ASP A 86 26.91 23.09 36.32
N LEU A 87 26.36 21.95 35.87
CA LEU A 87 26.63 21.31 34.57
C LEU A 87 28.10 20.95 34.33
N SER A 88 28.94 20.94 35.37
CA SER A 88 30.39 20.68 35.24
C SER A 88 30.74 19.29 34.71
N ASP A 89 29.80 18.33 34.78
CA ASP A 89 29.93 16.99 34.24
C ASP A 89 29.14 16.76 32.93
N CYS A 90 28.53 17.81 32.36
CA CYS A 90 27.86 17.77 31.07
C CYS A 90 28.83 18.11 29.94
N PRO A 91 29.09 17.19 28.99
CA PRO A 91 29.95 17.49 27.84
C PRO A 91 29.37 18.63 27.01
N SER A 92 30.20 19.60 26.62
CA SER A 92 29.77 20.76 25.82
C SER A 92 29.10 20.36 24.50
N SER A 93 29.54 19.27 23.88
CA SER A 93 28.92 18.72 22.67
C SER A 93 27.46 18.28 22.87
N LYS A 94 27.09 17.82 24.07
CA LYS A 94 25.72 17.41 24.41
C LYS A 94 24.80 18.62 24.42
N LEU A 95 25.25 19.72 25.04
CA LEU A 95 24.53 21.01 25.09
C LEU A 95 24.41 21.63 23.69
N VAL A 96 25.53 21.71 22.95
CA VAL A 96 25.56 22.33 21.61
C VAL A 96 24.67 21.57 20.62
N ARG A 97 24.68 20.23 20.63
CA ARG A 97 23.83 19.46 19.72
C ARG A 97 22.34 19.69 19.98
N GLN A 98 21.96 19.88 21.24
CA GLN A 98 20.56 20.15 21.60
C GLN A 98 20.13 21.57 21.20
N SER A 99 21.04 22.55 21.28
CA SER A 99 20.75 23.93 20.86
C SER A 99 20.87 24.18 19.35
N ALA A 100 21.55 23.31 18.59
CA ALA A 100 21.84 23.49 17.16
C ALA A 100 20.73 23.03 16.20
N ALA A 101 19.50 22.74 16.68
CA ALA A 101 18.38 22.28 15.86
C ALA A 101 17.22 23.31 15.79
N PRO A 102 17.42 24.51 15.21
CA PRO A 102 16.46 25.63 15.29
C PRO A 102 15.16 25.45 14.50
N GLN A 103 15.04 24.43 13.65
CA GLN A 103 13.82 24.12 12.88
C GLN A 103 13.01 22.96 13.48
N ASN A 104 13.49 22.34 14.57
CA ASN A 104 12.77 21.25 15.20
C ASN A 104 11.76 21.82 16.22
N ALA A 105 10.48 21.79 15.87
CA ALA A 105 9.39 22.22 16.76
C ALA A 105 9.28 21.36 18.04
N HIS A 106 10.00 20.24 18.10
CA HIS A 106 10.03 19.30 19.23
C HIS A 106 11.28 19.42 20.12
N HIS A 107 12.07 20.50 20.06
CA HIS A 107 13.20 20.74 20.97
C HIS A 107 13.13 22.14 21.58
N THR A 108 12.13 22.37 22.43
CA THR A 108 11.86 23.71 22.99
C THR A 108 12.73 24.06 24.21
N LEU A 109 13.22 23.06 24.95
CA LEU A 109 14.09 23.21 26.12
C LEU A 109 15.26 22.22 26.06
N VAL A 110 16.41 22.60 26.61
CA VAL A 110 17.63 21.77 26.66
C VAL A 110 18.01 21.37 28.08
N ILE A 111 19.01 20.49 28.22
CA ILE A 111 19.52 20.06 29.53
C ILE A 111 19.89 21.28 30.40
N GLY A 112 19.33 21.31 31.62
CA GLY A 112 19.56 22.38 32.59
C GLY A 112 18.58 23.54 32.53
N ASP A 113 17.78 23.66 31.46
CA ASP A 113 16.68 24.62 31.39
C ASP A 113 15.56 24.25 32.37
N LYS A 114 14.78 25.25 32.78
CA LYS A 114 13.67 25.05 33.71
C LYS A 114 12.43 24.53 32.96
N GLY A 115 12.08 23.27 33.21
CA GLY A 115 10.81 22.66 32.80
C GLY A 115 9.76 22.67 33.91
N GLU A 116 8.67 21.94 33.71
CA GLU A 116 7.55 21.84 34.65
C GLU A 116 7.92 21.12 35.95
N MET A 117 8.80 20.12 35.85
CA MET A 117 9.26 19.28 36.96
C MET A 117 10.61 19.71 37.55
N GLY A 118 11.02 20.96 37.32
CA GLY A 118 12.33 21.48 37.71
C GLY A 118 13.29 21.56 36.53
N ARG A 119 14.59 21.69 36.81
CA ARG A 119 15.60 21.78 35.74
C ARG A 119 15.85 20.41 35.11
N LEU A 120 15.77 20.35 33.77
CA LEU A 120 15.79 19.09 33.02
C LEU A 120 17.12 18.34 33.18
N LEU A 121 17.07 17.07 33.58
CA LEU A 121 18.21 16.20 33.84
C LEU A 121 19.24 16.78 34.81
N ILE A 122 18.80 17.56 35.81
CA ILE A 122 19.67 18.07 36.88
C ILE A 122 19.45 17.29 38.17
N ARG A 123 20.55 16.81 38.76
CA ARG A 123 20.53 16.03 40.00
C ARG A 123 19.90 16.82 41.14
N GLY A 124 18.93 16.20 41.80
CA GLY A 124 18.20 16.76 42.93
C GLY A 124 16.89 17.46 42.55
N GLU A 125 16.62 17.66 41.26
CA GLU A 125 15.32 18.16 40.79
C GLU A 125 14.27 17.04 40.81
N TYR A 126 12.99 17.42 40.88
CA TYR A 126 11.86 16.48 40.95
C TYR A 126 11.79 15.56 39.72
N GLY A 127 11.98 16.13 38.52
CA GLY A 127 12.02 15.39 37.26
C GLY A 127 13.15 14.36 37.18
N HIS A 128 14.30 14.64 37.77
CA HIS A 128 15.45 13.74 37.73
C HIS A 128 15.24 12.46 38.58
N ASP A 129 14.30 12.45 39.52
CA ASP A 129 14.14 11.31 40.41
C ASP A 129 13.28 10.17 39.82
N ILE A 130 13.44 8.95 40.35
CA ILE A 130 12.75 7.74 39.89
C ILE A 130 11.23 7.87 40.13
N ILE A 131 10.40 7.34 39.23
CA ILE A 131 8.94 7.35 39.41
C ILE A 131 8.50 6.62 40.69
N ASP A 132 7.36 7.01 41.27
CA ASP A 132 6.90 6.51 42.58
C ASP A 132 6.74 4.99 42.61
N GLU A 133 6.28 4.40 41.51
CA GLU A 133 6.00 2.97 41.35
C GLU A 133 7.25 2.09 41.43
N LEU A 134 8.42 2.67 41.18
CA LEU A 134 9.71 1.97 41.08
C LEU A 134 10.75 2.50 42.06
N GLN A 135 10.32 3.24 43.08
CA GLN A 135 11.21 3.83 44.07
C GLN A 135 12.14 2.77 44.69
N PRO A 136 13.45 3.10 44.84
CA PRO A 136 14.41 2.21 45.47
C PRO A 136 14.05 1.90 46.93
N LEU A 137 14.25 0.65 47.34
CA LEU A 137 14.13 0.25 48.75
C LEU A 137 15.41 0.55 49.54
N PRO A 138 15.35 0.66 50.88
CA PRO A 138 16.55 0.78 51.71
C PRO A 138 17.56 -0.33 51.41
N GLY A 139 18.79 0.06 51.05
CA GLY A 139 19.87 -0.87 50.70
C GLY A 139 20.03 -1.14 49.20
N GLU A 140 19.10 -0.68 48.36
CA GLU A 140 19.29 -0.67 46.91
C GLU A 140 20.19 0.50 46.49
N VAL A 141 20.98 0.30 45.44
CA VAL A 141 21.97 1.28 45.00
C VAL A 141 21.35 2.17 43.92
N VAL A 142 21.58 3.48 44.02
CA VAL A 142 21.24 4.44 42.96
C VAL A 142 22.51 5.08 42.42
N ILE A 143 22.71 4.99 41.10
CA ILE A 143 23.87 5.55 40.39
C ILE A 143 23.41 6.69 39.49
N ASP A 144 23.83 7.91 39.81
CA ASP A 144 23.65 9.04 38.91
C ASP A 144 24.76 9.05 37.84
N LYS A 145 24.38 9.08 36.56
CA LYS A 145 25.30 9.04 35.42
C LYS A 145 25.14 10.27 34.52
N PRO A 146 26.24 10.92 34.08
CA PRO A 146 26.15 12.03 33.13
C PRO A 146 26.05 11.58 31.66
N GLY A 147 26.34 10.30 31.37
CA GLY A 147 26.37 9.73 30.04
C GLY A 147 25.29 8.67 29.80
N LYS A 148 25.17 8.22 28.55
CA LYS A 148 24.23 7.16 28.15
C LYS A 148 24.58 5.82 28.80
N GLY A 149 25.85 5.40 28.69
CA GLY A 149 26.36 4.19 29.33
C GLY A 149 26.52 4.35 30.84
N ALA A 150 26.02 3.39 31.61
CA ALA A 150 26.03 3.47 33.07
C ALA A 150 27.42 3.36 33.70
N PHE A 151 28.44 2.89 32.97
CA PHE A 151 29.82 2.85 33.46
C PHE A 151 30.60 4.14 33.18
N TRP A 152 30.04 5.06 32.37
CA TRP A 152 30.72 6.30 32.02
C TRP A 152 30.73 7.29 33.20
N ASN A 153 31.92 7.52 33.76
CA ASN A 153 32.15 8.47 34.86
C ASN A 153 31.28 8.19 36.10
N THR A 154 31.12 6.90 36.45
CA THR A 154 30.37 6.45 37.64
C THR A 154 31.17 5.46 38.48
N THR A 155 30.65 5.14 39.66
CA THR A 155 31.21 4.11 40.54
C THR A 155 30.63 2.70 40.30
N LEU A 156 29.76 2.53 39.29
CA LEU A 156 29.03 1.28 39.05
C LEU A 156 29.95 0.06 38.98
N MET A 157 31.05 0.15 38.23
CA MET A 157 32.01 -0.96 38.08
C MET A 157 32.61 -1.40 39.42
N HIS A 158 33.02 -0.44 40.24
CA HIS A 158 33.60 -0.72 41.55
C HIS A 158 32.59 -1.35 42.49
N GLN A 159 31.33 -0.89 42.45
CA GLN A 159 30.27 -1.42 43.29
C GLN A 159 29.87 -2.83 42.88
N LEU A 160 29.65 -3.09 41.58
CA LEU A 160 29.36 -4.44 41.07
C LEU A 160 30.45 -5.43 41.47
N LYS A 161 31.73 -5.06 41.32
CA LYS A 161 32.86 -5.88 41.78
C LYS A 161 32.90 -6.08 43.29
N SER A 162 32.52 -5.07 44.08
CA SER A 162 32.51 -5.21 45.55
C SER A 162 31.45 -6.20 46.05
N TYR A 163 30.42 -6.47 45.25
CA TYR A 163 29.40 -7.49 45.50
C TYR A 163 29.68 -8.82 44.78
N ASP A 164 30.85 -8.98 44.17
CA ASP A 164 31.23 -10.17 43.39
C ASP A 164 30.22 -10.52 42.28
N VAL A 165 29.67 -9.48 41.64
CA VAL A 165 28.71 -9.65 40.54
C VAL A 165 29.45 -10.07 39.28
N THR A 166 28.93 -11.10 38.61
CA THR A 166 29.41 -11.61 37.32
C THR A 166 28.32 -11.58 36.24
N HIS A 167 27.04 -11.56 36.65
CA HIS A 167 25.90 -11.56 35.74
C HIS A 167 25.02 -10.33 35.96
N LEU A 168 24.52 -9.75 34.88
CA LEU A 168 23.60 -8.62 34.91
C LEU A 168 22.29 -8.96 34.22
N ILE A 169 21.20 -8.82 34.95
CA ILE A 169 19.85 -8.71 34.39
C ILE A 169 19.61 -7.22 34.19
N VAL A 170 19.24 -6.80 32.98
CA VAL A 170 19.05 -5.39 32.66
C VAL A 170 17.60 -5.13 32.26
N SER A 171 17.01 -4.10 32.84
CA SER A 171 15.66 -3.58 32.56
C SER A 171 15.70 -2.05 32.52
N GLY A 172 14.61 -1.40 32.13
CA GLY A 172 14.50 0.06 32.22
C GLY A 172 13.82 0.67 31.01
N VAL A 173 14.21 1.90 30.67
CA VAL A 173 13.69 2.70 29.54
C VAL A 173 14.79 3.01 28.51
N THR A 174 14.41 3.46 27.30
CA THR A 174 15.31 3.89 26.21
C THR A 174 16.24 2.79 25.64
N THR A 175 15.64 1.77 25.01
CA THR A 175 16.33 0.58 24.48
C THR A 175 17.53 0.92 23.59
N GLU A 176 17.31 1.81 22.62
CA GLU A 176 18.29 2.21 21.60
C GLU A 176 19.39 3.14 22.11
N CYS A 177 19.29 3.58 23.37
CA CYS A 177 20.16 4.58 23.96
C CYS A 177 20.90 4.03 25.18
N CYS A 178 20.45 4.36 26.39
CA CYS A 178 21.15 4.08 27.64
C CYS A 178 21.23 2.58 27.91
N PHE A 179 20.15 1.86 27.61
CA PHE A 179 20.07 0.41 27.79
C PHE A 179 21.09 -0.33 26.91
N ALA A 180 21.03 -0.18 25.58
CA ALA A 180 21.94 -0.86 24.66
C ALA A 180 23.41 -0.44 24.87
N SER A 181 23.67 0.85 25.17
CA SER A 181 25.02 1.32 25.46
C SER A 181 25.59 0.64 26.70
N THR A 182 24.79 0.52 27.76
CA THR A 182 25.20 -0.09 29.02
C THR A 182 25.44 -1.59 28.90
N ILE A 183 24.58 -2.32 28.18
CA ILE A 183 24.78 -3.77 27.96
C ILE A 183 26.06 -4.04 27.17
N ARG A 184 26.32 -3.25 26.11
CA ARG A 184 27.56 -3.39 25.34
C ARG A 184 28.79 -3.12 26.21
N GLU A 185 28.75 -2.05 26.99
CA GLU A 185 29.81 -1.72 27.93
C GLU A 185 30.01 -2.79 29.01
N ALA A 186 28.93 -3.42 29.50
CA ALA A 186 28.99 -4.48 30.48
C ALA A 186 29.62 -5.76 29.91
N ASN A 187 29.22 -6.17 28.70
CA ASN A 187 29.80 -7.31 28.00
C ASN A 187 31.31 -7.10 27.76
N ASP A 188 31.72 -5.91 27.29
CA ASP A 188 33.14 -5.57 27.11
C ASP A 188 33.94 -5.60 28.42
N ARG A 189 33.26 -5.46 29.57
CA ARG A 189 33.84 -5.50 30.92
C ARG A 189 33.79 -6.89 31.55
N GLY A 190 33.27 -7.90 30.83
CA GLY A 190 33.25 -9.30 31.24
C GLY A 190 32.03 -9.71 32.07
N PHE A 191 30.93 -8.95 32.03
CA PHE A 191 29.66 -9.40 32.60
C PHE A 191 28.85 -10.19 31.58
N GLU A 192 28.24 -11.28 32.04
CA GLU A 192 27.22 -12.00 31.27
C GLU A 192 25.88 -11.28 31.42
N CYS A 193 25.30 -10.81 30.31
CA CYS A 193 24.14 -9.93 30.35
C CYS A 193 22.89 -10.56 29.73
N TRP A 194 21.75 -10.40 30.40
CA TRP A 194 20.44 -10.68 29.84
C TRP A 194 19.56 -9.42 29.92
N GLY A 195 19.14 -8.93 28.76
CA GLY A 195 18.16 -7.85 28.66
C GLY A 195 16.74 -8.43 28.65
N SER A 196 15.87 -7.94 29.52
CA SER A 196 14.47 -8.39 29.57
C SER A 196 13.78 -8.08 28.23
N PRO A 197 13.17 -9.07 27.54
CA PRO A 197 12.46 -8.82 26.28
C PRO A 197 11.20 -7.96 26.48
N ASN A 198 10.73 -7.83 27.72
CA ASN A 198 9.58 -7.02 28.09
C ASN A 198 9.96 -5.61 28.61
N SER A 199 11.25 -5.29 28.75
CA SER A 199 11.72 -3.96 29.13
C SER A 199 13.18 -3.69 28.72
N PRO A 200 13.44 -2.59 28.00
CA PRO A 200 12.46 -1.61 27.52
C PRO A 200 11.77 -2.14 26.26
N PRO A 201 10.60 -1.59 25.88
CA PRO A 201 10.01 -1.92 24.59
C PRO A 201 11.06 -1.70 23.51
N GLN A 202 11.22 -2.68 22.62
CA GLN A 202 11.89 -2.39 21.37
C GLN A 202 11.17 -1.19 20.77
N THR A 203 11.89 -0.12 20.46
CA THR A 203 11.41 0.88 19.51
C THR A 203 10.90 0.06 18.33
N PRO A 204 9.60 0.16 17.95
CA PRO A 204 9.11 -0.57 16.80
C PRO A 204 10.08 -0.32 15.65
N PRO A 205 10.47 -1.34 14.87
CA PRO A 205 11.37 -1.12 13.75
C PRO A 205 10.87 0.06 12.94
N ASP A 206 11.76 0.96 12.56
CA ASP A 206 11.38 2.09 11.71
C ASP A 206 10.69 1.53 10.46
N TRP A 207 9.44 1.96 10.24
CA TRP A 207 8.76 1.67 8.99
C TRP A 207 9.26 2.67 7.95
N ASP A 208 9.80 2.14 6.86
CA ASP A 208 10.37 2.90 5.74
C ASP A 208 9.33 3.68 4.92
N GLY A 209 8.04 3.54 5.24
CA GLY A 209 6.94 4.21 4.56
C GLY A 209 6.44 3.49 3.31
N ASP A 210 6.94 2.28 3.01
CA ASP A 210 6.52 1.46 1.89
C ASP A 210 5.18 0.76 2.17
N LEU A 211 4.19 1.01 1.32
CA LEU A 211 2.82 0.48 1.43
C LEU A 211 2.57 -0.75 0.55
N ARG A 212 3.59 -1.28 -0.16
CA ARG A 212 3.45 -2.53 -0.90
C ARG A 212 3.14 -3.69 0.06
N ILE A 213 2.22 -4.56 -0.33
CA ILE A 213 1.73 -5.67 0.51
C ILE A 213 2.90 -6.52 1.04
N GLU A 214 3.86 -6.89 0.17
CA GLU A 214 5.01 -7.72 0.57
C GLU A 214 5.91 -7.01 1.60
N SER A 215 6.16 -5.71 1.41
CA SER A 215 6.97 -4.91 2.32
C SER A 215 6.30 -4.80 3.69
N LEU A 216 5.00 -4.47 3.73
CA LEU A 216 4.22 -4.40 4.97
C LEU A 216 4.21 -5.74 5.71
N GLN A 217 3.98 -6.86 5.00
CA GLN A 217 4.05 -8.19 5.61
C GLN A 217 5.42 -8.47 6.26
N ARG A 218 6.51 -8.09 5.59
CA ARG A 218 7.87 -8.22 6.13
C ARG A 218 8.06 -7.36 7.38
N SER A 219 7.61 -6.10 7.33
CA SER A 219 7.67 -5.16 8.45
C SER A 219 6.87 -5.65 9.67
N TYR A 220 5.66 -6.16 9.48
CA TYR A 220 4.84 -6.69 10.57
C TYR A 220 5.45 -7.94 11.22
N LYS A 221 6.00 -8.85 10.41
CA LYS A 221 6.80 -9.99 10.90
C LYS A 221 8.04 -9.54 11.68
N ALA A 222 8.64 -8.43 11.27
CA ALA A 222 9.86 -7.89 11.88
C ALA A 222 9.64 -7.07 13.16
N GLY A 223 8.42 -6.62 13.46
CA GLY A 223 8.19 -5.86 14.69
C GLY A 223 7.18 -4.72 14.54
N VAL A 224 7.02 -4.17 13.34
CA VAL A 224 6.21 -2.96 13.10
C VAL A 224 4.76 -3.18 13.52
N SER A 225 4.16 -2.17 14.13
CA SER A 225 2.75 -2.18 14.52
C SER A 225 1.86 -1.65 13.39
N PRO A 226 0.71 -2.29 13.08
CA PRO A 226 -0.29 -1.72 12.19
C PRO A 226 -0.73 -0.30 12.61
N MET A 227 -0.78 0.00 13.90
CA MET A 227 -1.10 1.34 14.41
C MET A 227 -0.07 2.37 13.93
N THR A 228 1.23 2.05 13.94
CA THR A 228 2.30 2.92 13.43
C THR A 228 2.10 3.25 11.94
N VAL A 229 1.70 2.26 11.15
CA VAL A 229 1.40 2.43 9.71
C VAL A 229 0.17 3.33 9.53
N VAL A 230 -0.90 3.11 10.29
CA VAL A 230 -2.11 3.94 10.27
C VAL A 230 -1.78 5.39 10.63
N GLU A 231 -1.03 5.64 11.71
CA GLU A 231 -0.66 7.01 12.10
C GLU A 231 0.12 7.74 11.00
N ALA A 232 1.12 7.08 10.43
CA ALA A 232 1.93 7.65 9.38
C ALA A 232 1.13 7.84 8.08
N LEU A 233 0.20 6.94 7.75
CA LEU A 233 -0.71 7.10 6.62
C LEU A 233 -1.63 8.30 6.82
N TYR A 234 -2.27 8.46 7.98
CA TYR A 234 -3.17 9.59 8.23
C TYR A 234 -2.42 10.93 8.25
N ARG A 235 -1.16 10.97 8.72
CA ARG A 235 -0.30 12.16 8.54
C ARG A 235 -0.09 12.50 7.07
N LYS A 236 0.16 11.50 6.20
CA LYS A 236 0.31 11.70 4.75
C LYS A 236 -1.01 12.17 4.12
N ILE A 237 -2.15 11.60 4.50
CA ILE A 237 -3.46 12.01 4.01
C ILE A 237 -3.74 13.47 4.38
N GLU A 238 -3.51 13.86 5.64
CA GLU A 238 -3.72 15.24 6.09
C GLU A 238 -2.82 16.22 5.34
N ALA A 239 -1.53 15.90 5.20
CA ALA A 239 -0.62 16.75 4.44
C ALA A 239 -0.99 16.86 2.95
N TYR A 240 -1.51 15.79 2.34
CA TYR A 240 -1.89 15.78 0.93
C TYR A 240 -3.24 16.46 0.66
N LYS A 241 -4.09 16.60 1.67
CA LYS A 241 -5.36 17.35 1.57
C LYS A 241 -5.15 18.81 1.17
N GLU A 242 -4.03 19.40 1.56
CA GLU A 242 -3.63 20.76 1.14
C GLU A 242 -3.22 20.83 -0.34
N VAL A 243 -2.90 19.69 -0.96
CA VAL A 243 -2.53 19.58 -2.38
C VAL A 243 -3.77 19.23 -3.22
N ASP A 244 -4.50 18.20 -2.81
CA ASP A 244 -5.75 17.78 -3.45
C ASP A 244 -6.78 17.35 -2.38
N PRO A 245 -7.76 18.22 -2.05
CA PRO A 245 -8.79 17.90 -1.07
C PRO A 245 -9.85 16.94 -1.63
N ALA A 246 -9.84 16.62 -2.93
CA ALA A 246 -10.89 15.86 -3.60
C ALA A 246 -10.65 14.35 -3.63
N VAL A 247 -9.57 13.83 -3.03
CA VAL A 247 -9.24 12.38 -3.07
C VAL A 247 -10.31 11.51 -2.40
N TRP A 248 -10.93 12.01 -1.33
CA TRP A 248 -11.86 11.23 -0.49
C TRP A 248 -13.27 11.82 -0.55
N ILE A 249 -14.26 10.97 -0.83
CA ILE A 249 -15.67 11.32 -0.59
C ILE A 249 -16.04 11.02 0.86
N GLU A 250 -15.57 9.87 1.36
CA GLU A 250 -15.77 9.45 2.75
C GLU A 250 -14.44 8.94 3.29
N LEU A 251 -13.86 9.61 4.28
CA LEU A 251 -12.65 9.15 4.95
C LEU A 251 -13.02 8.63 6.34
N ILE A 252 -12.63 7.39 6.66
CA ILE A 252 -12.79 6.85 8.01
C ILE A 252 -11.95 7.68 8.97
N THR A 253 -12.44 7.92 10.18
CA THR A 253 -11.66 8.68 11.17
C THR A 253 -10.40 7.91 11.57
N LYS A 254 -9.32 8.65 11.87
CA LYS A 254 -8.06 8.07 12.35
C LYS A 254 -8.30 7.12 13.53
N ASP A 255 -9.13 7.52 14.48
CA ASP A 255 -9.44 6.72 15.67
C ASP A 255 -10.10 5.38 15.33
N THR A 256 -11.04 5.37 14.37
CA THR A 256 -11.69 4.13 13.90
C THR A 256 -10.68 3.22 13.21
N ALA A 257 -9.81 3.78 12.36
CA ALA A 257 -8.75 3.01 11.71
C ALA A 257 -7.73 2.45 12.72
N LEU A 258 -7.39 3.21 13.77
CA LEU A 258 -6.52 2.75 14.86
C LEU A 258 -7.17 1.63 15.68
N GLN A 259 -8.47 1.74 16.01
CA GLN A 259 -9.22 0.68 16.68
C GLN A 259 -9.26 -0.61 15.85
N ALA A 260 -9.43 -0.50 14.52
CA ALA A 260 -9.37 -1.66 13.63
C ALA A 260 -7.96 -2.28 13.61
N ALA A 261 -6.91 -1.46 13.61
CA ALA A 261 -5.53 -1.93 13.69
C ALA A 261 -5.25 -2.65 15.02
N GLU A 262 -5.74 -2.11 16.13
CA GLU A 262 -5.62 -2.72 17.47
C GLU A 262 -6.35 -4.07 17.54
N ALA A 263 -7.59 -4.14 17.02
CA ALA A 263 -8.37 -5.36 16.96
C ALA A 263 -7.66 -6.46 16.16
N LEU A 264 -6.98 -6.12 15.06
CA LEU A 264 -6.17 -7.06 14.28
C LEU A 264 -5.00 -7.61 15.10
N VAL A 265 -4.29 -6.76 15.85
CA VAL A 265 -3.18 -7.20 16.72
C VAL A 265 -3.68 -8.15 17.81
N GLN A 266 -4.84 -7.87 18.39
CA GLN A 266 -5.47 -8.76 19.38
C GLN A 266 -5.93 -10.09 18.77
N GLN A 267 -6.45 -10.06 17.54
CA GLN A 267 -6.93 -11.25 16.82
C GLN A 267 -5.78 -12.15 16.37
N TYR A 268 -4.63 -11.59 16.00
CA TYR A 268 -3.46 -12.31 15.50
C TYR A 268 -2.21 -12.04 16.33
N PRO A 269 -2.14 -12.57 17.58
CA PRO A 269 -0.98 -12.34 18.46
C PRO A 269 0.29 -13.07 17.96
N ASP A 270 0.14 -14.14 17.19
CA ASP A 270 1.25 -14.91 16.61
C ASP A 270 1.65 -14.34 15.23
N ARG A 271 2.78 -13.63 15.21
CA ARG A 271 3.33 -12.99 14.01
C ARG A 271 3.80 -13.97 12.92
N THR A 272 3.90 -15.26 13.22
CA THR A 272 4.23 -16.29 12.22
C THR A 272 3.01 -16.73 11.41
N LYS A 273 1.79 -16.39 11.87
CA LYS A 273 0.50 -16.81 11.28
C LYS A 273 -0.38 -15.63 10.90
N LEU A 274 0.23 -14.56 10.39
CA LEU A 274 -0.51 -13.39 9.93
C LEU A 274 -1.29 -13.70 8.64
N PRO A 275 -2.53 -13.21 8.50
CA PRO A 275 -3.30 -13.37 7.28
C PRO A 275 -2.70 -12.57 6.11
N PRO A 276 -3.08 -12.88 4.85
CA PRO A 276 -2.42 -12.32 3.66
C PRO A 276 -2.45 -10.79 3.55
N LEU A 277 -3.43 -10.12 4.16
CA LEU A 277 -3.55 -8.66 4.13
C LEU A 277 -3.44 -8.04 5.52
N PHE A 278 -2.84 -8.74 6.50
CA PHE A 278 -2.71 -8.26 7.87
C PHE A 278 -2.19 -6.82 7.92
N GLY A 279 -2.98 -5.91 8.50
CA GLY A 279 -2.63 -4.51 8.70
C GLY A 279 -2.56 -3.66 7.41
N VAL A 280 -2.81 -4.24 6.23
CA VAL A 280 -2.69 -3.52 4.95
C VAL A 280 -3.83 -2.49 4.84
N PRO A 281 -3.53 -1.18 4.79
CA PRO A 281 -4.55 -0.17 4.58
C PRO A 281 -5.05 -0.22 3.14
N PHE A 282 -6.37 -0.13 2.94
CA PHE A 282 -6.97 -0.06 1.62
C PHE A 282 -8.15 0.91 1.60
N SER A 283 -8.44 1.42 0.41
CA SER A 283 -9.64 2.19 0.11
C SER A 283 -10.44 1.51 -0.99
N ILE A 284 -11.67 1.96 -1.18
CA ILE A 284 -12.51 1.50 -2.29
C ILE A 284 -13.10 2.71 -3.02
N LYS A 285 -13.42 2.55 -4.30
CA LYS A 285 -14.13 3.58 -5.07
C LYS A 285 -15.53 3.78 -4.49
N ASP A 286 -16.02 5.01 -4.36
CA ASP A 286 -17.38 5.34 -3.88
C ASP A 286 -18.53 4.90 -4.83
N SER A 287 -18.27 3.91 -5.67
CA SER A 287 -19.29 3.13 -6.38
C SER A 287 -19.44 1.70 -5.85
N LEU A 288 -18.71 1.36 -4.77
CA LEU A 288 -18.79 0.09 -4.08
C LEU A 288 -19.39 0.29 -2.69
N ASP A 289 -20.40 -0.51 -2.38
CA ASP A 289 -21.12 -0.41 -1.11
C ASP A 289 -20.27 -0.79 0.10
N VAL A 290 -20.42 -0.02 1.18
CA VAL A 290 -19.96 -0.38 2.53
C VAL A 290 -21.13 -0.19 3.48
N ALA A 291 -21.52 -1.25 4.18
CA ALA A 291 -22.65 -1.22 5.07
C ALA A 291 -22.53 -0.06 6.08
N GLY A 292 -23.57 0.79 6.15
CA GLY A 292 -23.62 1.91 7.08
C GLY A 292 -22.88 3.18 6.64
N LEU A 293 -22.18 3.19 5.50
CA LEU A 293 -21.57 4.40 4.93
C LEU A 293 -22.29 4.84 3.64
N PRO A 294 -22.40 6.15 3.38
CA PRO A 294 -23.12 6.65 2.20
C PRO A 294 -22.37 6.32 0.90
N THR A 295 -22.95 5.56 -0.02
CA THR A 295 -22.44 5.39 -1.40
C THR A 295 -23.04 6.48 -2.27
N THR A 296 -22.23 7.36 -2.86
CA THR A 296 -22.72 8.50 -3.65
C THR A 296 -22.47 8.36 -5.15
N THR A 297 -21.52 7.54 -5.58
CA THR A 297 -21.00 7.50 -6.96
C THR A 297 -20.56 8.89 -7.44
N ALA A 298 -19.99 9.71 -6.55
CA ALA A 298 -19.71 11.13 -6.78
C ALA A 298 -20.93 11.98 -7.22
N CYS A 299 -22.14 11.50 -6.92
CA CYS A 299 -23.42 12.16 -7.22
C CYS A 299 -24.24 12.29 -5.93
N PRO A 300 -24.13 13.41 -5.17
CA PRO A 300 -24.82 13.57 -3.89
C PRO A 300 -26.34 13.27 -3.91
N PRO A 301 -27.10 13.62 -4.96
CA PRO A 301 -28.52 13.25 -5.05
C PRO A 301 -28.81 11.74 -5.12
N LEU A 302 -27.83 10.91 -5.52
CA LEU A 302 -27.94 9.45 -5.59
C LEU A 302 -27.41 8.74 -4.33
N THR A 303 -27.06 9.51 -3.30
CA THR A 303 -26.56 8.96 -2.05
C THR A 303 -27.56 7.97 -1.47
N HIS A 304 -27.07 6.77 -1.16
CA HIS A 304 -27.82 5.80 -0.37
C HIS A 304 -26.89 5.16 0.66
N ILE A 305 -27.48 4.65 1.74
CA ILE A 305 -26.74 3.94 2.79
C ILE A 305 -27.08 2.45 2.64
N PRO A 306 -26.16 1.63 2.11
CA PRO A 306 -26.42 0.21 1.90
C PRO A 306 -26.42 -0.53 3.25
N SER A 307 -27.22 -1.59 3.32
CA SER A 307 -27.28 -2.50 4.49
C SER A 307 -26.27 -3.65 4.42
N LYS A 308 -25.60 -3.82 3.27
CA LYS A 308 -24.59 -4.84 3.01
C LYS A 308 -23.42 -4.21 2.29
N SER A 309 -22.21 -4.66 2.62
CA SER A 309 -21.00 -4.24 1.93
C SER A 309 -20.78 -5.06 0.65
N ALA A 310 -19.99 -4.51 -0.27
CA ALA A 310 -19.49 -5.23 -1.42
C ALA A 310 -18.63 -6.44 -0.98
N VAL A 311 -18.77 -7.57 -1.68
CA VAL A 311 -18.05 -8.81 -1.35
C VAL A 311 -16.53 -8.62 -1.28
N VAL A 312 -15.98 -7.74 -2.12
CA VAL A 312 -14.54 -7.44 -2.13
C VAL A 312 -14.08 -6.72 -0.86
N HIS A 313 -14.90 -5.81 -0.32
CA HIS A 313 -14.62 -5.13 0.95
C HIS A 313 -14.58 -6.16 2.09
N ASP A 314 -15.59 -7.00 2.20
CA ASP A 314 -15.68 -7.99 3.28
C ASP A 314 -14.57 -9.04 3.18
N LYS A 315 -14.20 -9.46 1.96
CA LYS A 315 -13.07 -10.37 1.76
C LYS A 315 -11.73 -9.74 2.14
N ALA A 316 -11.52 -8.45 1.88
CA ALA A 316 -10.30 -7.76 2.29
C ALA A 316 -10.19 -7.70 3.81
N LEU A 317 -11.25 -7.31 4.51
CA LEU A 317 -11.31 -7.30 5.98
C LEU A 317 -11.11 -8.70 6.57
N ALA A 318 -11.75 -9.73 6.02
CA ALA A 318 -11.59 -11.11 6.47
C ALA A 318 -10.15 -11.64 6.31
N ASN A 319 -9.35 -11.04 5.42
CA ASN A 319 -7.93 -11.34 5.24
C ASN A 319 -6.99 -10.37 6.00
N GLY A 320 -7.54 -9.56 6.90
CA GLY A 320 -6.78 -8.73 7.83
C GLY A 320 -6.46 -7.31 7.36
N ALA A 321 -7.09 -6.83 6.28
CA ALA A 321 -6.89 -5.46 5.79
C ALA A 321 -7.57 -4.42 6.69
N ILE A 322 -7.12 -3.16 6.61
CA ILE A 322 -7.70 -2.01 7.34
C ILE A 322 -8.37 -1.09 6.32
N PHE A 323 -9.68 -0.90 6.44
CA PHE A 323 -10.42 -0.01 5.56
C PHE A 323 -10.22 1.46 5.95
N VAL A 324 -9.81 2.29 4.99
CA VAL A 324 -9.44 3.70 5.21
C VAL A 324 -10.52 4.66 4.71
N GLY A 325 -11.29 4.29 3.69
CA GLY A 325 -12.36 5.16 3.19
C GLY A 325 -12.77 4.89 1.75
N LYS A 326 -13.73 5.69 1.30
CA LYS A 326 -14.25 5.71 -0.06
C LYS A 326 -13.64 6.87 -0.85
N THR A 327 -12.89 6.52 -1.89
CA THR A 327 -12.23 7.50 -2.77
C THR A 327 -13.22 8.10 -3.74
N ASN A 328 -12.93 9.33 -4.14
CA ASN A 328 -13.64 10.02 -5.19
C ASN A 328 -13.49 9.31 -6.55
N LEU A 329 -14.35 9.69 -7.48
CA LEU A 329 -14.45 9.16 -8.82
C LEU A 329 -15.10 10.20 -9.72
N ASP A 330 -14.96 10.02 -11.04
CA ASP A 330 -15.91 10.65 -11.96
C ASP A 330 -17.32 10.20 -11.63
N GLN A 331 -18.25 11.16 -11.64
CA GLN A 331 -19.65 10.97 -11.31
C GLN A 331 -20.23 9.76 -12.04
N LEU A 332 -20.98 8.91 -11.32
CA LEU A 332 -21.56 7.64 -11.79
C LEU A 332 -20.54 6.57 -12.24
N ALA A 333 -19.26 6.77 -11.92
CA ALA A 333 -18.15 6.02 -12.53
C ALA A 333 -18.10 6.16 -14.07
N THR A 334 -18.67 7.23 -14.61
CA THR A 334 -18.66 7.55 -16.03
C THR A 334 -17.63 8.64 -16.31
N GLY A 335 -16.42 8.22 -16.69
CA GLY A 335 -15.32 9.11 -17.09
C GLY A 335 -14.31 8.39 -17.97
N GLY A 336 -13.64 9.12 -18.86
CA GLY A 336 -12.58 8.65 -19.76
C GLY A 336 -11.92 9.83 -20.47
N ILE A 337 -10.60 9.77 -20.67
CA ILE A 337 -9.83 10.82 -21.35
C ILE A 337 -9.70 10.45 -22.83
N LEU A 338 -10.11 11.34 -23.73
CA LEU A 338 -9.90 11.12 -25.16
C LEU A 338 -8.41 11.24 -25.47
N THR A 339 -7.80 10.10 -25.72
CA THR A 339 -6.39 10.03 -26.11
C THR A 339 -6.31 9.76 -27.60
N PRO A 340 -5.75 10.68 -28.41
CA PRO A 340 -5.46 10.40 -29.81
C PRO A 340 -4.52 9.20 -29.93
N ILE A 341 -4.88 8.24 -30.78
CA ILE A 341 -4.07 7.05 -31.06
C ILE A 341 -3.59 7.03 -32.52
N ASP A 342 -2.51 6.31 -32.79
CA ASP A 342 -2.12 5.95 -34.15
C ASP A 342 -2.97 4.78 -34.65
N TRP A 343 -3.83 5.03 -35.63
CA TRP A 343 -4.68 4.01 -36.26
C TRP A 343 -3.92 3.15 -37.30
N SER A 344 -2.71 3.56 -37.71
CA SER A 344 -1.95 2.91 -38.78
C SER A 344 -1.75 1.39 -38.59
N PRO A 345 -1.51 0.84 -37.39
CA PRO A 345 -1.38 -0.60 -37.19
C PRO A 345 -2.67 -1.37 -37.50
N PHE A 346 -3.82 -0.80 -37.14
CA PHE A 346 -5.14 -1.41 -37.35
C PHE A 346 -5.51 -1.41 -38.83
N ASP A 347 -5.32 -0.27 -39.52
CA ASP A 347 -5.53 -0.16 -40.97
C ASP A 347 -4.66 -1.15 -41.75
N LYS A 348 -3.34 -1.18 -41.48
CA LYS A 348 -2.41 -2.12 -42.14
C LYS A 348 -2.79 -3.58 -41.91
N ALA A 349 -3.23 -3.93 -40.70
CA ALA A 349 -3.70 -5.27 -40.39
C ALA A 349 -5.01 -5.61 -41.11
N GLY A 350 -5.98 -4.69 -41.12
CA GLY A 350 -7.25 -4.87 -41.82
C GLY A 350 -7.06 -5.12 -43.32
N ARG A 351 -6.08 -4.44 -43.95
CA ARG A 351 -5.75 -4.67 -45.37
C ARG A 351 -5.25 -6.08 -45.66
N LEU A 352 -4.60 -6.77 -44.71
CA LEU A 352 -4.18 -8.16 -44.91
C LEU A 352 -5.36 -9.10 -45.20
N LEU A 353 -6.57 -8.75 -44.76
CA LEU A 353 -7.77 -9.55 -44.99
C LEU A 353 -8.13 -9.66 -46.47
N TYR A 354 -8.01 -8.57 -47.25
CA TYR A 354 -8.41 -8.55 -48.68
C TYR A 354 -7.24 -8.27 -49.64
N GLU A 355 -6.29 -7.42 -49.25
CA GLU A 355 -5.08 -7.13 -50.01
C GLU A 355 -3.93 -8.11 -49.72
N GLY A 356 -4.05 -8.92 -48.66
CA GLY A 356 -3.13 -10.01 -48.32
C GLY A 356 -3.63 -11.39 -48.77
N THR A 357 -3.13 -12.42 -48.12
CA THR A 357 -3.43 -13.83 -48.41
C THR A 357 -4.52 -14.44 -47.53
N PHE A 358 -5.05 -13.71 -46.54
CA PHE A 358 -6.02 -14.29 -45.59
C PHE A 358 -7.37 -14.60 -46.23
N VAL A 359 -7.78 -13.85 -47.26
CA VAL A 359 -8.95 -14.21 -48.07
C VAL A 359 -8.84 -15.61 -48.71
N SER A 360 -7.61 -16.11 -48.94
CA SER A 360 -7.37 -17.46 -49.46
C SER A 360 -7.79 -18.56 -48.49
N GLU A 361 -7.92 -18.28 -47.18
CA GLU A 361 -8.46 -19.25 -46.21
C GLU A 361 -9.89 -19.68 -46.58
N ARG A 362 -10.66 -18.80 -47.23
CA ARG A 362 -12.01 -19.14 -47.74
C ARG A 362 -11.96 -20.23 -48.80
N LEU A 363 -10.96 -20.20 -49.68
CA LEU A 363 -10.75 -21.24 -50.69
C LEU A 363 -10.18 -22.51 -50.06
N ALA A 364 -9.22 -22.38 -49.13
CA ALA A 364 -8.63 -23.50 -48.42
C ALA A 364 -9.65 -24.28 -47.55
N SER A 365 -10.76 -23.64 -47.18
CA SER A 365 -11.86 -24.27 -46.45
C SER A 365 -12.79 -25.11 -47.35
N LEU A 366 -12.64 -25.02 -48.66
CA LEU A 366 -13.39 -25.81 -49.64
C LEU A 366 -12.58 -27.04 -50.04
N PRO A 367 -13.24 -28.16 -50.45
CA PRO A 367 -12.53 -29.27 -51.06
C PRO A 367 -11.77 -28.83 -52.31
N ASP A 368 -10.66 -29.50 -52.60
CA ASP A 368 -9.88 -29.29 -53.83
C ASP A 368 -10.80 -29.33 -55.06
N ASP A 369 -10.60 -28.41 -55.99
CA ASP A 369 -11.37 -28.23 -57.22
C ASP A 369 -12.89 -27.97 -57.06
N TRP A 370 -13.42 -27.88 -55.84
CA TRP A 370 -14.85 -27.67 -55.60
C TRP A 370 -15.36 -26.41 -56.28
N LEU A 371 -14.59 -25.32 -56.23
CA LEU A 371 -14.94 -24.07 -56.87
C LEU A 371 -15.13 -24.25 -58.38
N LEU A 372 -14.30 -25.06 -59.06
CA LEU A 372 -14.37 -25.25 -60.52
C LEU A 372 -15.69 -25.90 -60.94
N GLY A 373 -16.17 -26.87 -60.16
CA GLY A 373 -17.41 -27.62 -60.45
C GLY A 373 -18.70 -26.92 -60.01
N ASN A 374 -18.64 -25.98 -59.06
CA ASN A 374 -19.83 -25.47 -58.36
C ASN A 374 -20.08 -23.96 -58.52
N ARG A 375 -19.36 -23.28 -59.43
CA ARG A 375 -19.47 -21.81 -59.65
C ARG A 375 -20.91 -21.33 -59.83
N ALA A 376 -21.72 -22.09 -60.57
CA ALA A 376 -23.10 -21.73 -60.90
C ALA A 376 -24.02 -21.66 -59.67
N HIS A 377 -23.62 -22.24 -58.53
CA HIS A 377 -24.39 -22.22 -57.28
C HIS A 377 -24.04 -21.03 -56.38
N LEU A 378 -23.01 -20.25 -56.71
CA LEU A 378 -22.58 -19.09 -55.92
C LEU A 378 -23.17 -17.79 -56.48
N HIS A 379 -23.39 -16.82 -55.59
CA HIS A 379 -23.76 -15.48 -56.00
C HIS A 379 -22.66 -14.87 -56.91
N PRO A 380 -23.00 -14.15 -58.00
CA PRO A 380 -22.00 -13.64 -58.96
C PRO A 380 -20.86 -12.84 -58.32
N VAL A 381 -21.16 -12.02 -57.31
CA VAL A 381 -20.15 -11.24 -56.55
C VAL A 381 -19.16 -12.14 -55.80
N ILE A 382 -19.60 -13.29 -55.28
CA ILE A 382 -18.73 -14.25 -54.59
C ILE A 382 -17.82 -14.95 -55.61
N VAL A 383 -18.37 -15.32 -56.78
CA VAL A 383 -17.58 -15.87 -57.89
C VAL A 383 -16.50 -14.89 -58.31
N GLU A 384 -16.85 -13.62 -58.52
CA GLU A 384 -15.91 -12.56 -58.86
C GLU A 384 -14.83 -12.38 -57.78
N LEU A 385 -15.20 -12.39 -56.50
CA LEU A 385 -14.24 -12.31 -55.40
C LEU A 385 -13.27 -13.49 -55.41
N PHE A 386 -13.77 -14.72 -55.54
CA PHE A 386 -12.89 -15.90 -55.62
C PHE A 386 -12.02 -15.91 -56.86
N ASP A 387 -12.50 -15.45 -58.00
CA ASP A 387 -11.69 -15.30 -59.21
C ASP A 387 -10.54 -14.33 -58.99
N ARG A 388 -10.78 -13.19 -58.34
CA ARG A 388 -9.71 -12.24 -57.99
C ARG A 388 -8.66 -12.90 -57.08
N VAL A 389 -9.08 -13.73 -56.12
CA VAL A 389 -8.17 -14.45 -55.22
C VAL A 389 -7.33 -15.48 -55.99
N VAL A 390 -7.95 -16.27 -56.87
CA VAL A 390 -7.25 -17.25 -57.71
C VAL A 390 -6.28 -16.56 -58.67
N GLN A 391 -6.72 -15.48 -59.33
CA GLN A 391 -5.91 -14.70 -60.27
C GLN A 391 -4.70 -14.04 -59.60
N LYS A 392 -4.83 -13.65 -58.33
CA LYS A 392 -3.71 -13.12 -57.54
C LYS A 392 -2.56 -14.12 -57.40
N ASN A 393 -2.84 -15.41 -57.52
CA ASN A 393 -1.85 -16.50 -57.54
C ASN A 393 -0.76 -16.35 -56.46
N SER A 394 -1.22 -16.12 -55.22
CA SER A 394 -0.31 -15.84 -54.10
C SER A 394 0.50 -17.10 -53.73
N SER A 395 1.82 -16.94 -53.59
CA SER A 395 2.69 -18.05 -53.19
C SER A 395 2.60 -18.35 -51.69
N ALA A 396 2.98 -19.57 -51.29
CA ALA A 396 3.15 -19.91 -49.87
C ALA A 396 4.13 -18.97 -49.15
N VAL A 397 5.18 -18.52 -49.83
CA VAL A 397 6.13 -17.54 -49.28
C VAL A 397 5.43 -16.21 -48.97
N GLN A 398 4.49 -15.77 -49.81
CA GLN A 398 3.70 -14.56 -49.54
C GLN A 398 2.78 -14.77 -48.33
N ALA A 399 2.16 -15.95 -48.18
CA ALA A 399 1.35 -16.27 -47.01
C ALA A 399 2.17 -16.18 -45.71
N TYR A 400 3.38 -16.73 -45.68
CA TYR A 400 4.26 -16.59 -44.51
C TYR A 400 4.70 -15.14 -44.26
N ARG A 401 4.91 -14.33 -45.29
CA ARG A 401 5.20 -12.89 -45.14
C ARG A 401 4.03 -12.13 -44.53
N ASP A 402 2.81 -12.45 -44.94
CA ASP A 402 1.59 -11.83 -44.40
C ASP A 402 1.35 -12.26 -42.94
N LEU A 403 1.65 -13.51 -42.58
CA LEU A 403 1.65 -13.96 -41.18
C LEU A 403 2.68 -13.20 -40.33
N GLN A 404 3.88 -12.96 -40.87
CA GLN A 404 4.88 -12.12 -40.20
C GLN A 404 4.43 -10.66 -40.11
N ALA A 405 3.76 -10.13 -41.12
CA ALA A 405 3.17 -8.79 -41.09
C ALA A 405 2.07 -8.69 -40.03
N LYS A 406 1.16 -9.65 -39.96
CA LYS A 406 0.15 -9.78 -38.90
C LYS A 406 0.80 -9.73 -37.52
N ALA A 407 1.84 -10.53 -37.28
CA ALA A 407 2.54 -10.56 -36.00
C ALA A 407 3.17 -9.20 -35.64
N ARG A 408 3.75 -8.50 -36.62
CA ARG A 408 4.28 -7.14 -36.41
C ARG A 408 3.17 -6.14 -36.07
N HIS A 409 2.07 -6.13 -36.83
CA HIS A 409 0.95 -5.22 -36.59
C HIS A 409 0.23 -5.53 -35.28
N THR A 410 0.17 -6.81 -34.87
CA THR A 410 -0.33 -7.21 -33.54
C THR A 410 0.52 -6.56 -32.44
N ARG A 411 1.85 -6.67 -32.53
CA ARG A 411 2.75 -6.01 -31.56
C ARG A 411 2.63 -4.49 -31.56
N GLU A 412 2.41 -3.88 -32.72
CA GLU A 412 2.20 -2.43 -32.85
C GLU A 412 0.86 -2.00 -32.24
N ALA A 413 -0.22 -2.74 -32.49
CA ALA A 413 -1.53 -2.50 -31.91
C ALA A 413 -1.54 -2.69 -30.37
N GLU A 414 -0.87 -3.72 -29.86
CA GLU A 414 -0.68 -3.93 -28.42
C GLU A 414 -0.03 -2.73 -27.73
N LYS A 415 0.92 -2.05 -28.39
CA LYS A 415 1.53 -0.83 -27.83
C LYS A 415 0.51 0.29 -27.68
N VAL A 416 -0.49 0.39 -28.55
CA VAL A 416 -1.56 1.40 -28.42
C VAL A 416 -2.36 1.15 -27.15
N PHE A 417 -2.68 -0.11 -26.83
CA PHE A 417 -3.38 -0.47 -25.59
C PHE A 417 -2.54 -0.29 -24.30
N THR A 418 -1.25 0.07 -24.41
CA THR A 418 -0.48 0.51 -23.23
C THR A 418 -0.80 1.94 -22.80
N THR A 419 -1.42 2.72 -23.69
CA THR A 419 -1.77 4.13 -23.44
C THR A 419 -3.27 4.36 -23.29
N VAL A 420 -4.11 3.40 -23.70
CA VAL A 420 -5.57 3.49 -23.62
C VAL A 420 -6.17 2.15 -23.18
N ASP A 421 -7.27 2.20 -22.43
CA ASP A 421 -7.97 1.00 -21.96
C ASP A 421 -8.79 0.31 -23.07
N PHE A 422 -9.32 1.10 -24.01
CA PHE A 422 -10.06 0.63 -25.17
C PHE A 422 -9.98 1.66 -26.30
N VAL A 423 -10.32 1.23 -27.51
CA VAL A 423 -10.44 2.11 -28.69
C VAL A 423 -11.91 2.22 -29.08
N LEU A 424 -12.40 3.45 -29.25
CA LEU A 424 -13.76 3.72 -29.69
C LEU A 424 -13.77 4.09 -31.17
N VAL A 425 -14.53 3.36 -31.99
CA VAL A 425 -14.66 3.60 -33.43
C VAL A 425 -16.13 3.62 -33.87
N PRO A 426 -16.49 4.30 -34.97
CA PRO A 426 -17.79 4.07 -35.59
C PRO A 426 -17.96 2.59 -35.97
N THR A 427 -19.14 2.01 -35.72
CA THR A 427 -19.38 0.59 -36.07
C THR A 427 -19.29 0.34 -37.58
N THR A 428 -19.69 1.32 -38.38
CA THR A 428 -19.58 1.34 -39.84
C THR A 428 -19.36 2.78 -40.31
N THR A 429 -18.91 2.94 -41.55
CA THR A 429 -18.62 4.27 -42.14
C THR A 429 -19.88 4.98 -42.64
N THR A 430 -20.90 4.24 -43.08
CA THR A 430 -22.11 4.81 -43.70
C THR A 430 -23.25 3.78 -43.82
N HIS A 431 -24.41 4.22 -44.31
CA HIS A 431 -25.57 3.39 -44.65
C HIS A 431 -25.87 3.49 -46.15
N TRP A 432 -25.47 2.47 -46.92
CA TRP A 432 -25.82 2.36 -48.34
C TRP A 432 -27.28 1.95 -48.52
N THR A 433 -27.94 2.51 -49.54
CA THR A 433 -29.17 1.92 -50.06
C THR A 433 -28.88 0.60 -50.75
N VAL A 434 -29.92 -0.24 -50.90
CA VAL A 434 -29.81 -1.52 -51.63
C VAL A 434 -29.35 -1.28 -53.08
N GLU A 435 -29.91 -0.27 -53.75
CA GLU A 435 -29.54 0.10 -55.12
C GLU A 435 -28.07 0.50 -55.21
N GLU A 436 -27.60 1.34 -54.29
CA GLU A 436 -26.20 1.74 -54.22
C GLU A 436 -25.28 0.53 -54.00
N MET A 437 -25.63 -0.35 -53.06
CA MET A 437 -24.83 -1.56 -52.78
C MET A 437 -24.77 -2.46 -54.02
N LEU A 438 -25.88 -2.69 -54.71
CA LEU A 438 -25.92 -3.51 -55.91
C LEU A 438 -25.12 -2.91 -57.08
N ALA A 439 -25.00 -1.59 -57.15
CA ALA A 439 -24.22 -0.92 -58.19
C ALA A 439 -22.69 -1.10 -58.03
N ASP A 440 -22.19 -1.31 -56.80
CA ASP A 440 -20.76 -1.47 -56.53
C ASP A 440 -20.52 -2.33 -55.27
N PRO A 441 -20.89 -3.62 -55.31
CA PRO A 441 -21.04 -4.44 -54.11
C PRO A 441 -19.72 -4.76 -53.42
N ILE A 442 -18.62 -4.90 -54.17
CA ILE A 442 -17.32 -5.26 -53.59
C ILE A 442 -16.72 -4.05 -52.86
N ARG A 443 -16.62 -2.89 -53.52
CA ARG A 443 -15.99 -1.71 -52.92
C ARG A 443 -16.81 -1.19 -51.76
N LYS A 444 -18.14 -1.06 -51.92
CA LYS A 444 -19.01 -0.52 -50.87
C LYS A 444 -19.08 -1.43 -49.65
N ASN A 445 -19.09 -2.76 -49.84
CA ASN A 445 -18.98 -3.69 -48.72
C ASN A 445 -17.64 -3.55 -48.00
N SER A 446 -16.53 -3.39 -48.74
CA SER A 446 -15.22 -3.14 -48.13
C SER A 446 -15.20 -1.87 -47.28
N MET A 447 -15.86 -0.80 -47.71
CA MET A 447 -15.93 0.47 -46.95
C MET A 447 -16.68 0.32 -45.62
N LEU A 448 -17.68 -0.56 -45.54
CA LEU A 448 -18.41 -0.80 -44.29
C LEU A 448 -17.52 -1.44 -43.21
N GLY A 449 -16.47 -2.14 -43.62
CA GLY A 449 -15.58 -2.86 -42.71
C GLY A 449 -14.30 -2.12 -42.30
N GLU A 450 -14.15 -0.84 -42.67
CA GLU A 450 -12.99 0.02 -42.33
C GLU A 450 -12.53 -0.15 -40.88
N PHE A 451 -13.46 -0.14 -39.93
CA PHE A 451 -13.18 -0.22 -38.49
C PHE A 451 -13.29 -1.63 -37.90
N THR A 452 -13.64 -2.64 -38.70
CA THR A 452 -13.89 -4.02 -38.21
C THR A 452 -12.93 -5.06 -38.76
N HIS A 453 -12.34 -4.82 -39.94
CA HIS A 453 -11.43 -5.79 -40.59
C HIS A 453 -10.25 -6.20 -39.70
N ALA A 454 -9.72 -5.26 -38.91
CA ALA A 454 -8.54 -5.48 -38.08
C ALA A 454 -8.82 -6.37 -36.85
N GLY A 455 -10.07 -6.44 -36.38
CA GLY A 455 -10.41 -7.05 -35.08
C GLY A 455 -9.91 -8.48 -34.93
N ASN A 456 -10.39 -9.38 -35.78
CA ASN A 456 -9.97 -10.80 -35.75
C ASN A 456 -8.51 -10.99 -36.20
N VAL A 457 -8.00 -10.12 -37.08
CA VAL A 457 -6.61 -10.19 -37.56
C VAL A 457 -5.64 -9.91 -36.41
N LEU A 458 -6.02 -9.04 -35.48
CA LEU A 458 -5.18 -8.60 -34.36
C LEU A 458 -5.53 -9.27 -33.01
N ASP A 459 -6.44 -10.25 -33.01
CA ASP A 459 -6.92 -10.92 -31.80
C ASP A 459 -7.55 -9.97 -30.77
N LEU A 460 -8.38 -9.03 -31.26
CA LEU A 460 -9.11 -8.08 -30.43
C LEU A 460 -10.48 -8.62 -30.04
N CYS A 461 -10.98 -8.18 -28.89
CA CYS A 461 -12.41 -8.31 -28.55
C CYS A 461 -13.15 -7.01 -28.89
N ALA A 462 -14.45 -7.09 -29.16
CA ALA A 462 -15.23 -5.93 -29.57
C ALA A 462 -16.70 -6.03 -29.16
N VAL A 463 -17.32 -4.89 -28.81
CA VAL A 463 -18.75 -4.77 -28.54
C VAL A 463 -19.29 -3.54 -29.27
N ALA A 464 -20.31 -3.74 -30.12
CA ALA A 464 -21.03 -2.66 -30.79
C ALA A 464 -22.22 -2.19 -29.95
N VAL A 465 -22.36 -0.88 -29.80
CA VAL A 465 -23.35 -0.23 -28.93
C VAL A 465 -24.13 0.81 -29.73
N PRO A 466 -25.47 0.81 -29.69
CA PRO A 466 -26.26 1.87 -30.29
C PRO A 466 -26.11 3.16 -29.49
N ILE A 467 -25.89 4.29 -30.17
CA ILE A 467 -25.69 5.60 -29.53
C ILE A 467 -26.87 6.52 -29.79
N THR A 468 -27.24 6.70 -31.05
CA THR A 468 -28.26 7.69 -31.41
C THR A 468 -28.87 7.39 -32.77
N THR A 469 -29.68 8.32 -33.27
CA THR A 469 -30.14 8.34 -34.64
C THR A 469 -29.74 9.66 -35.30
N TYR A 470 -29.54 9.64 -36.61
CA TYR A 470 -29.24 10.83 -37.40
C TYR A 470 -30.17 10.89 -38.63
N PRO A 471 -30.49 12.08 -39.17
CA PRO A 471 -31.39 12.21 -40.30
C PRO A 471 -30.75 11.68 -41.59
N ALA A 472 -31.50 10.89 -42.35
CA ALA A 472 -31.03 10.30 -43.61
C ALA A 472 -30.67 11.35 -44.68
N SER A 473 -31.22 12.56 -44.55
CA SER A 473 -30.89 13.71 -45.39
C SER A 473 -29.41 14.12 -45.34
N GLU A 474 -28.70 13.84 -44.23
CA GLU A 474 -27.25 14.06 -44.13
C GLU A 474 -26.44 13.14 -45.05
N LEU A 475 -26.98 11.97 -45.42
CA LEU A 475 -26.36 11.07 -46.40
C LEU A 475 -26.85 11.32 -47.82
N SER A 476 -28.16 11.50 -48.01
CA SER A 476 -28.75 11.62 -49.35
C SER A 476 -28.57 13.01 -49.97
N GLY A 477 -28.26 14.02 -49.16
CA GLY A 477 -28.21 15.43 -49.57
C GLY A 477 -29.59 16.01 -49.91
N LYS A 478 -30.67 15.25 -49.68
CA LYS A 478 -32.05 15.63 -49.98
C LYS A 478 -32.73 16.12 -48.71
N THR A 479 -33.04 17.41 -48.66
CA THR A 479 -33.59 18.08 -47.47
C THR A 479 -35.01 17.62 -47.09
N ASP A 480 -35.70 16.93 -48.00
CA ASP A 480 -37.04 16.36 -47.82
C ASP A 480 -37.04 14.89 -47.31
N ASP A 481 -35.86 14.28 -47.11
CA ASP A 481 -35.76 12.93 -46.57
C ASP A 481 -35.97 12.90 -45.04
N ALA A 482 -37.23 12.67 -44.63
CA ALA A 482 -37.65 12.66 -43.23
C ALA A 482 -37.25 11.41 -42.43
N ARG A 483 -36.54 10.44 -43.03
CA ARG A 483 -36.14 9.20 -42.34
C ARG A 483 -35.02 9.47 -41.34
N LYS A 484 -34.96 8.65 -40.28
CA LYS A 484 -33.85 8.61 -39.32
C LYS A 484 -33.17 7.25 -39.39
N LEU A 485 -31.85 7.25 -39.36
CA LEU A 485 -31.03 6.04 -39.37
C LEU A 485 -30.29 5.89 -38.04
N PRO A 486 -30.09 4.66 -37.55
CA PRO A 486 -29.35 4.42 -36.32
C PRO A 486 -27.85 4.73 -36.50
N PHE A 487 -27.20 5.20 -35.45
CA PHE A 487 -25.75 5.35 -35.37
C PHE A 487 -25.26 4.60 -34.13
N GLY A 488 -24.19 3.83 -34.32
CA GLY A 488 -23.56 3.04 -33.28
C GLY A 488 -22.05 3.17 -33.34
N VAL A 489 -21.44 2.89 -32.19
CA VAL A 489 -19.98 2.83 -32.01
C VAL A 489 -19.60 1.43 -31.56
N THR A 490 -18.38 1.03 -31.87
CA THR A 490 -17.78 -0.21 -31.42
C THR A 490 -16.64 0.11 -30.48
N LEU A 491 -16.65 -0.52 -29.31
CA LEU A 491 -15.52 -0.52 -28.39
C LEU A 491 -14.65 -1.71 -28.74
N LEU A 492 -13.38 -1.46 -29.07
CA LEU A 492 -12.35 -2.47 -29.32
C LEU A 492 -11.45 -2.57 -28.10
N GLY A 493 -11.26 -3.78 -27.60
CA GLY A 493 -10.32 -4.11 -26.52
C GLY A 493 -9.25 -5.09 -26.95
N GLY A 494 -8.17 -5.14 -26.17
CA GLY A 494 -7.15 -6.19 -26.30
C GLY A 494 -7.72 -7.60 -26.11
N SER A 495 -6.95 -8.61 -26.53
CA SER A 495 -7.30 -10.03 -26.38
C SER A 495 -7.67 -10.35 -24.92
N ARG A 496 -8.78 -11.08 -24.73
CA ARG A 496 -9.30 -11.57 -23.44
C ARG A 496 -9.80 -10.48 -22.47
N LEU A 497 -10.11 -9.29 -22.96
CA LEU A 497 -10.71 -8.21 -22.16
C LEU A 497 -12.24 -8.12 -22.33
N ASP A 498 -12.89 -9.20 -22.78
CA ASP A 498 -14.31 -9.22 -23.11
C ASP A 498 -15.20 -8.73 -21.97
N ALA A 499 -14.89 -9.12 -20.72
CA ALA A 499 -15.67 -8.73 -19.54
C ALA A 499 -15.55 -7.23 -19.25
N GLU A 500 -14.34 -6.69 -19.36
CA GLU A 500 -14.04 -5.27 -19.18
C GLU A 500 -14.71 -4.44 -20.28
N ILE A 501 -14.61 -4.86 -21.55
CA ILE A 501 -15.24 -4.16 -22.68
C ILE A 501 -16.77 -4.21 -22.56
N LEU A 502 -17.36 -5.33 -22.14
CA LEU A 502 -18.81 -5.41 -21.90
C LEU A 502 -19.27 -4.46 -20.78
N ARG A 503 -18.48 -4.34 -19.71
CA ARG A 503 -18.77 -3.39 -18.62
C ARG A 503 -18.72 -1.95 -19.13
N LEU A 504 -17.71 -1.60 -19.93
CA LEU A 504 -17.57 -0.26 -20.51
C LEU A 504 -18.66 0.03 -21.55
N ALA A 505 -19.01 -0.96 -22.38
CA ALA A 505 -20.07 -0.85 -23.37
C ALA A 505 -21.42 -0.52 -22.73
N ARG A 506 -21.75 -1.16 -21.60
CA ARG A 506 -22.96 -0.86 -20.82
C ARG A 506 -22.99 0.60 -20.34
N ILE A 507 -21.85 1.11 -19.87
CA ILE A 507 -21.74 2.50 -19.42
C ILE A 507 -21.98 3.47 -20.58
N VAL A 508 -21.41 3.18 -21.76
CA VAL A 508 -21.61 3.98 -22.97
C VAL A 508 -23.06 3.96 -23.42
N GLU A 509 -23.71 2.79 -23.38
CA GLU A 509 -25.13 2.62 -23.76
C GLU A 509 -26.06 3.40 -22.83
N GLU A 510 -25.88 3.28 -21.50
CA GLU A 510 -26.68 3.98 -20.49
C GLU A 510 -26.49 5.51 -20.58
N GLY A 511 -25.25 5.96 -20.85
CA GLY A 511 -24.95 7.37 -21.09
C GLY A 511 -25.64 7.93 -22.34
N ALA A 512 -25.65 7.17 -23.43
CA ALA A 512 -26.31 7.55 -24.67
C ALA A 512 -27.84 7.63 -24.53
N ALA A 513 -28.46 6.68 -23.81
CA ALA A 513 -29.90 6.67 -23.55
C ALA A 513 -30.38 7.89 -22.74
N SER A 514 -29.50 8.44 -21.90
CA SER A 514 -29.76 9.61 -21.04
C SER A 514 -29.70 10.94 -21.80
N ALA A 515 -29.12 10.98 -23.00
CA ALA A 515 -28.75 12.17 -23.76
C ALA A 515 -29.74 12.58 -24.88
N ASN A 516 -31.01 12.16 -24.83
CA ASN A 516 -32.05 12.52 -25.82
C ASN A 516 -32.45 14.03 -25.89
N GLY A 517 -31.67 14.91 -25.28
CA GLY A 517 -31.65 16.35 -25.54
C GLY A 517 -30.21 16.77 -25.84
N SER A 518 -29.99 17.44 -26.97
CA SER A 518 -28.68 17.86 -27.51
C SER A 518 -27.62 18.19 -26.46
N VAL A 519 -26.47 17.50 -26.48
CA VAL A 519 -25.26 17.94 -25.78
C VAL A 519 -24.03 17.68 -26.65
N SER A 520 -23.19 18.71 -26.75
CA SER A 520 -21.82 18.64 -27.26
C SER A 520 -20.94 17.84 -26.31
N TYR A 521 -20.26 16.82 -26.83
CA TYR A 521 -19.22 16.14 -26.06
C TYR A 521 -17.99 17.05 -25.94
N SER A 522 -17.78 17.62 -24.76
CA SER A 522 -16.52 18.22 -24.38
C SER A 522 -15.83 17.27 -23.41
N PHE A 523 -14.84 16.55 -23.94
CA PHE A 523 -13.92 15.75 -23.14
C PHE A 523 -12.69 16.62 -22.81
N PRO A 524 -12.19 16.63 -21.56
CA PRO A 524 -10.80 16.95 -21.31
C PRO A 524 -9.88 15.86 -21.84
#